data_AF-A0A522A928-F1
#
_entry.id   AF-A0A522A928-F1
#
_cell.length_a   1.000
_cell.length_b   1.000
_cell.length_c   1.000
_cell.angle_alpha   90.00
_cell.angle_beta   90.00
_cell.angle_gamma   90.00
#
_symmetry.space_group_name_H-M   'P 1'
#
loop_
_entity.id
_entity.type
_entity.pdbx_description
1 polymer ?
#
loop_
_entity_poly.entity_id
_entity_poly.type
_entity_poly.pdbx_seq_one_letter_code
_entity_poly.pdbx_strand_id
1 'polypeptide(L)'
;MKTPLTIGDYLIQQLYAHGVRHVFGIPGDYVLGFYDQLSRSKLKVINTCDEQGAGFAADAYARVRGLGAVCVTYCVGGLKVANTTAEAFAEKSPVVVISGAPGMKEREKNPLLHHKVREFDTQKKVFEQLTVASTVLSDPQTAFQEIDRVLHAALRYKRPVYIELPRDTVNLPGIPHHRPL
;
A
#
# COMPACT_ATOMS: atom_id res chain seq x y z
N MET A 1 -7.33 18.12 22.57
CA MET A 1 -6.01 17.67 22.08
C MET A 1 -6.20 17.12 20.68
N LYS A 2 -5.40 17.52 19.68
CA LYS A 2 -5.44 16.90 18.35
C LYS A 2 -4.92 15.46 18.49
N THR A 3 -5.69 14.48 18.03
CA THR A 3 -5.23 13.08 17.94
C THR A 3 -3.94 13.04 17.10
N PRO A 4 -2.89 12.36 17.57
CA PRO A 4 -1.65 12.25 16.79
C PRO A 4 -1.92 11.53 15.47
N LEU A 5 -1.25 11.98 14.40
CA LEU A 5 -1.47 11.47 13.05
C LEU A 5 -0.92 10.03 12.93
N THR A 6 -1.79 9.09 12.56
CA THR A 6 -1.39 7.69 12.43
C THR A 6 -0.69 7.40 11.10
N ILE A 7 0.02 6.28 11.00
CA ILE A 7 0.66 5.82 9.76
C ILE A 7 -0.35 5.68 8.62
N GLY A 8 -1.50 5.06 8.88
CA GLY A 8 -2.53 4.90 7.87
C GLY A 8 -3.19 6.23 7.47
N ASP A 9 -3.47 7.12 8.43
CA ASP A 9 -3.99 8.45 8.13
C ASP A 9 -3.02 9.26 7.27
N TYR A 10 -1.72 9.17 7.56
CA TYR A 10 -0.70 9.85 6.78
C TYR A 10 -0.61 9.30 5.34
N LEU A 11 -0.64 7.97 5.17
CA LEU A 11 -0.68 7.36 3.84
C LEU A 11 -1.89 7.85 3.03
N ILE A 12 -3.08 7.89 3.66
CA ILE A 12 -4.31 8.43 3.05
C ILE A 12 -4.14 9.90 2.65
N GLN A 13 -3.57 10.72 3.55
CA GLN A 13 -3.31 12.13 3.28
C GLN A 13 -2.35 12.31 2.10
N GLN A 14 -1.29 11.50 2.02
CA GLN A 14 -0.33 11.59 0.92
C GLN A 14 -0.94 11.14 -0.41
N LEU A 15 -1.70 10.04 -0.44
CA LEU A 15 -2.42 9.63 -1.65
C LEU A 15 -3.35 10.75 -2.14
N TYR A 16 -4.13 11.35 -1.22
CA TYR A 16 -5.03 12.45 -1.56
C TYR A 16 -4.28 13.70 -2.06
N ALA A 17 -3.17 14.06 -1.41
CA ALA A 17 -2.33 15.20 -1.80
C ALA A 17 -1.74 15.01 -3.21
N HIS A 18 -1.39 13.78 -3.59
CA HIS A 18 -0.90 13.43 -4.92
C HIS A 18 -2.01 13.17 -5.97
N GLY A 19 -3.25 13.58 -5.69
CA GLY A 19 -4.34 13.58 -6.67
C GLY A 19 -5.18 12.30 -6.73
N VAL A 20 -4.87 11.28 -5.90
CA VAL A 20 -5.71 10.09 -5.79
C VAL A 20 -7.06 10.50 -5.19
N ARG A 21 -8.14 9.97 -5.77
CA ARG A 21 -9.52 10.17 -5.26
C ARG A 21 -10.25 8.85 -5.07
N HIS A 22 -9.77 7.79 -5.73
CA HIS A 22 -10.34 6.45 -5.67
C HIS A 22 -9.24 5.46 -5.32
N VAL A 23 -9.52 4.54 -4.40
CA VAL A 23 -8.67 3.40 -4.09
C VAL A 23 -9.45 2.16 -4.46
N PHE A 24 -8.88 1.35 -5.35
CA PHE A 24 -9.50 0.12 -5.83
C PHE A 24 -9.06 -1.05 -4.94
N GLY A 25 -9.92 -2.03 -4.71
CA GLY A 25 -9.49 -3.17 -3.92
C GLY A 25 -10.60 -4.07 -3.43
N ILE A 26 -10.20 -5.00 -2.57
CA ILE A 26 -11.08 -5.89 -1.83
C ILE A 26 -10.57 -5.95 -0.39
N PRO A 27 -11.45 -5.75 0.61
CA PRO A 27 -11.06 -5.88 2.00
C PRO A 27 -10.72 -7.33 2.34
N GLY A 28 -9.68 -7.52 3.15
CA GLY A 28 -9.37 -8.77 3.81
C GLY A 28 -8.79 -8.49 5.19
N ASP A 29 -8.77 -9.52 6.03
CA ASP A 29 -8.45 -9.44 7.46
C ASP A 29 -7.18 -8.66 7.81
N TYR A 30 -6.08 -8.83 7.06
CA TYR A 30 -4.82 -8.12 7.29
C TYR A 30 -4.84 -6.63 6.92
N VAL A 31 -5.86 -6.16 6.22
CA VAL A 31 -5.97 -4.76 5.77
C VAL A 31 -7.21 -4.03 6.33
N LEU A 32 -8.06 -4.73 7.12
CA LEU A 32 -9.32 -4.17 7.66
C LEU A 32 -9.13 -2.88 8.45
N GLY A 33 -8.10 -2.78 9.29
CA GLY A 33 -7.82 -1.56 10.05
C GLY A 33 -7.56 -0.34 9.16
N PHE A 34 -6.92 -0.55 8.01
CA PHE A 34 -6.70 0.51 7.03
C PHE A 34 -7.96 0.82 6.21
N TYR A 35 -8.78 -0.18 5.88
CA TYR A 35 -10.09 0.02 5.26
C TYR A 35 -11.05 0.83 6.15
N ASP A 36 -11.02 0.62 7.47
CA ASP A 36 -11.80 1.44 8.41
C ASP A 36 -11.39 2.92 8.32
N GLN A 37 -10.08 3.22 8.31
CA GLN A 37 -9.58 4.58 8.12
C GLN A 37 -9.95 5.16 6.74
N LEU A 38 -9.81 4.37 5.67
CA LEU A 38 -10.22 4.76 4.31
C LEU A 38 -11.69 5.14 4.25
N SER A 39 -12.57 4.37 4.91
CA SER A 39 -14.02 4.61 4.93
C SER A 39 -14.43 5.94 5.55
N ARG A 40 -13.57 6.49 6.43
CA ARG A 40 -13.77 7.78 7.11
C ARG A 40 -13.01 8.93 6.43
N SER A 41 -12.29 8.63 5.35
CA SER A 41 -11.44 9.60 4.65
C SER A 41 -12.17 10.30 3.49
N LYS A 42 -11.46 11.21 2.81
CA LYS A 42 -11.93 11.85 1.57
C LYS A 42 -11.75 10.97 0.32
N LEU A 43 -11.03 9.85 0.42
CA LEU A 43 -10.86 8.90 -0.67
C LEU A 43 -12.10 8.00 -0.77
N LYS A 44 -12.53 7.71 -1.98
CA LYS A 44 -13.59 6.74 -2.23
C LYS A 44 -13.00 5.35 -2.45
N VAL A 45 -13.45 4.38 -1.66
CA VAL A 45 -13.08 2.98 -1.89
C VAL A 45 -13.98 2.41 -2.97
N ILE A 46 -13.37 1.82 -4.00
CA ILE A 46 -14.07 1.14 -5.10
C ILE A 46 -13.81 -0.36 -4.95
N ASN A 47 -14.80 -1.07 -4.42
CA ASN A 47 -14.73 -2.51 -4.28
C ASN A 47 -14.87 -3.18 -5.65
N THR A 48 -14.07 -4.21 -5.89
CA THR A 48 -14.13 -5.04 -7.09
C THR A 48 -14.46 -6.49 -6.75
N CYS A 49 -14.71 -7.33 -7.75
CA CYS A 49 -15.03 -8.75 -7.52
C CYS A 49 -13.79 -9.63 -7.32
N ASP A 50 -12.64 -9.23 -7.87
CA ASP A 50 -11.35 -9.91 -7.71
C ASP A 50 -10.20 -8.89 -7.68
N GLU A 51 -9.11 -9.22 -6.99
CA GLU A 51 -7.95 -8.33 -6.82
C GLU A 51 -7.29 -7.96 -8.15
N GLN A 52 -7.27 -8.86 -9.15
CA GLN A 52 -6.75 -8.50 -10.48
C GLN A 52 -7.59 -7.41 -11.13
N GLY A 53 -8.92 -7.47 -10.97
CA GLY A 53 -9.82 -6.42 -11.45
C GLY A 53 -9.50 -5.07 -10.80
N ALA A 54 -9.22 -5.06 -9.49
CA ALA A 54 -8.77 -3.85 -8.79
C ALA A 54 -7.44 -3.33 -9.32
N GLY A 55 -6.47 -4.21 -9.58
CA GLY A 55 -5.16 -3.84 -10.09
C GLY A 55 -5.22 -3.18 -11.47
N PHE A 56 -5.95 -3.77 -12.43
CA PHE A 56 -6.14 -3.17 -13.75
C PHE A 56 -6.96 -1.88 -13.69
N ALA A 57 -7.96 -1.79 -12.82
CA ALA A 57 -8.70 -0.55 -12.61
C ALA A 57 -7.80 0.57 -12.06
N ALA A 58 -6.90 0.26 -11.14
CA ALA A 58 -5.91 1.20 -10.61
C ALA A 58 -4.91 1.64 -11.68
N ASP A 59 -4.46 0.74 -12.56
CA ASP A 59 -3.62 1.07 -13.71
C ASP A 59 -4.32 2.04 -14.68
N ALA A 60 -5.52 1.68 -15.13
CA ALA A 60 -6.31 2.53 -16.02
C ALA A 60 -6.59 3.90 -15.39
N TYR A 61 -6.89 3.93 -14.09
CA TYR A 61 -7.05 5.17 -13.34
C TYR A 61 -5.75 6.01 -13.32
N ALA A 62 -4.59 5.38 -13.11
CA ALA A 62 -3.30 6.06 -13.11
C ALA A 62 -2.99 6.74 -14.46
N ARG A 63 -3.35 6.10 -15.58
CA ARG A 63 -3.16 6.66 -16.93
C ARG A 63 -3.96 7.95 -17.16
N VAL A 64 -5.15 8.04 -16.57
CA VAL A 64 -6.05 9.19 -16.74
C VAL A 64 -5.81 10.27 -15.67
N ARG A 65 -5.43 9.87 -14.45
CA ARG A 65 -5.43 10.74 -13.26
C ARG A 65 -4.04 11.01 -12.69
N GLY A 66 -3.01 10.35 -13.22
CA GLY A 66 -1.61 10.57 -12.88
C GLY A 66 -1.07 9.71 -11.72
N LEU A 67 -1.91 9.16 -10.84
CA LEU A 67 -1.51 8.21 -9.80
C LEU A 67 -2.71 7.29 -9.45
N GLY A 68 -2.51 5.99 -9.54
CA GLY A 68 -3.49 4.97 -9.13
C GLY A 68 -3.11 4.31 -7.81
N ALA A 69 -4.09 3.76 -7.11
CA ALA A 69 -3.87 3.01 -5.88
C ALA A 69 -4.75 1.77 -5.83
N VAL A 70 -4.13 0.63 -5.54
CA VAL A 70 -4.81 -0.65 -5.28
C VAL A 70 -4.51 -1.09 -3.85
N CYS A 71 -5.53 -1.54 -3.12
CA CYS A 71 -5.41 -1.94 -1.71
C CYS A 71 -5.99 -3.35 -1.49
N VAL A 72 -5.13 -4.30 -1.10
CA VAL A 72 -5.48 -5.73 -0.99
C VAL A 72 -4.94 -6.35 0.30
N THR A 73 -5.43 -7.54 0.63
CA THR A 73 -4.91 -8.31 1.76
C THR A 73 -3.62 -9.05 1.41
N TYR A 74 -2.91 -9.49 2.46
CA TYR A 74 -1.61 -10.15 2.39
C TYR A 74 -1.66 -11.48 1.61
N CYS A 75 -0.63 -11.74 0.82
CA CYS A 75 -0.37 -12.93 0.00
C CYS A 75 -1.48 -13.30 -0.98
N VAL A 76 -2.65 -13.72 -0.51
CA VAL A 76 -3.74 -14.16 -1.40
C VAL A 76 -4.22 -13.03 -2.32
N GLY A 77 -4.30 -11.80 -1.79
CA GLY A 77 -4.62 -10.62 -2.58
C GLY A 77 -3.40 -10.03 -3.27
N GLY A 78 -2.28 -9.90 -2.55
CA GLY A 78 -1.04 -9.36 -3.10
C GLY A 78 -0.50 -10.15 -4.30
N LEU A 79 -0.41 -11.48 -4.24
CA LEU A 79 0.10 -12.26 -5.37
C LEU A 79 -0.84 -12.23 -6.59
N LYS A 80 -2.16 -12.04 -6.40
CA LYS A 80 -3.08 -11.83 -7.52
C LYS A 80 -2.79 -10.53 -8.26
N VAL A 81 -2.43 -9.45 -7.57
CA VAL A 81 -2.11 -8.18 -8.24
C VAL A 81 -0.72 -8.15 -8.88
N ALA A 82 0.13 -9.16 -8.66
CA ALA A 82 1.48 -9.23 -9.25
C ALA A 82 1.45 -9.07 -10.79
N ASN A 83 0.51 -9.73 -11.47
CA ASN A 83 0.34 -9.59 -12.92
C ASN A 83 0.03 -8.14 -13.33
N THR A 84 -0.94 -7.52 -12.66
CA THR A 84 -1.34 -6.12 -12.93
C THR A 84 -0.22 -5.12 -12.61
N THR A 85 0.61 -5.42 -11.61
CA THR A 85 1.78 -4.62 -11.27
C THR A 85 2.86 -4.73 -12.34
N ALA A 86 3.10 -5.93 -12.87
CA ALA A 86 4.02 -6.12 -13.98
C ALA A 86 3.56 -5.33 -15.23
N GLU A 87 2.26 -5.35 -15.53
CA GLU A 87 1.68 -4.51 -16.59
C GLU A 87 1.91 -3.02 -16.33
N ALA A 88 1.55 -2.52 -15.14
CA ALA A 88 1.76 -1.12 -14.79
C ALA A 88 3.24 -0.70 -14.92
N PHE A 89 4.18 -1.62 -14.63
CA PHE A 89 5.59 -1.39 -14.84
C PHE A 89 5.95 -1.27 -16.33
N ALA A 90 5.49 -2.22 -17.15
CA ALA A 90 5.73 -2.22 -18.59
C ALA A 90 5.19 -0.94 -19.25
N GLU A 91 4.00 -0.53 -18.83
CA GLU A 91 3.20 0.55 -19.41
C GLU A 91 3.53 1.94 -18.86
N LYS A 92 4.52 2.02 -17.96
CA LYS A 92 4.92 3.26 -17.29
C LYS A 92 3.80 3.92 -16.49
N SER A 93 2.95 3.12 -15.87
CA SER A 93 1.87 3.61 -15.03
C SER A 93 2.33 3.75 -13.57
N PRO A 94 2.14 4.93 -12.95
CA PRO A 94 2.39 5.13 -11.53
C PRO A 94 1.23 4.54 -10.70
N VAL A 95 1.42 3.32 -10.20
CA VAL A 95 0.43 2.61 -9.36
C VAL A 95 1.03 2.31 -7.98
N VAL A 96 0.31 2.66 -6.92
CA VAL A 96 0.67 2.31 -5.54
C VAL A 96 -0.06 1.03 -5.16
N VAL A 97 0.70 -0.04 -4.98
CA VAL A 97 0.19 -1.32 -4.46
C VAL A 97 0.30 -1.29 -2.95
N ILE A 98 -0.84 -1.28 -2.27
CA ILE A 98 -0.93 -1.29 -0.81
C ILE A 98 -1.39 -2.69 -0.40
N SER A 99 -0.54 -3.42 0.31
CA SER A 99 -0.91 -4.70 0.90
C SER A 99 -0.99 -4.56 2.41
N GLY A 100 -2.09 -5.01 3.01
CA GLY A 100 -2.08 -5.36 4.43
C GLY A 100 -1.06 -6.48 4.70
N ALA A 101 -0.67 -6.66 5.96
CA ALA A 101 0.25 -7.72 6.35
C ALA A 101 0.06 -8.17 7.81
N PRO A 102 0.55 -9.36 8.17
CA PRO A 102 0.66 -9.78 9.56
C PRO A 102 1.39 -8.73 10.40
N GLY A 103 0.88 -8.52 11.61
CA GLY A 103 1.45 -7.56 12.54
C GLY A 103 2.92 -7.89 12.85
N MET A 104 3.74 -6.87 13.12
CA MET A 104 5.15 -7.07 13.44
C MET A 104 5.35 -7.98 14.64
N LYS A 105 4.53 -7.83 15.69
CA LYS A 105 4.59 -8.70 16.88
C LYS A 105 4.23 -10.16 16.58
N GLU A 106 3.39 -10.39 15.57
CA GLU A 106 2.99 -11.73 15.16
C GLU A 106 4.11 -12.45 14.42
N ARG A 107 5.06 -11.71 13.82
CA ARG A 107 6.19 -12.29 13.07
C ARG A 107 7.28 -12.83 14.00
N GLU A 108 7.45 -12.28 15.20
CA GLU A 108 8.57 -12.55 16.11
C GLU A 108 8.74 -14.04 16.48
N LYS A 109 7.64 -14.78 16.63
CA LYS A 109 7.67 -16.20 17.01
C LYS A 109 7.62 -17.17 15.82
N ASN A 110 7.75 -16.64 14.61
CA ASN A 110 7.60 -17.38 13.36
C ASN A 110 6.38 -18.34 13.30
N PRO A 111 5.17 -17.90 13.70
CA PRO A 111 4.01 -18.79 13.71
C PRO A 111 3.59 -19.20 12.29
N LEU A 112 2.87 -20.33 12.20
CA LEU A 112 2.10 -20.69 11.01
C LEU A 112 0.86 -19.78 10.95
N LEU A 113 0.96 -18.68 10.21
CA LEU A 113 -0.17 -17.79 9.97
C LEU A 113 -0.87 -18.15 8.66
N HIS A 114 -2.20 -18.02 8.63
CA HIS A 114 -2.94 -18.18 7.39
C HIS A 114 -2.45 -17.15 6.35
N HIS A 115 -2.38 -17.58 5.09
CA HIS A 115 -1.81 -16.84 3.96
C HIS A 115 -0.28 -16.65 3.97
N LYS A 116 0.46 -17.14 4.97
CA LYS A 116 1.93 -17.22 4.88
C LYS A 116 2.32 -18.34 3.91
N VAL A 117 3.11 -18.01 2.87
CA VAL A 117 3.53 -18.98 1.84
C VAL A 117 4.83 -19.69 2.24
N ARG A 118 5.88 -18.92 2.57
CA ARG A 118 7.18 -19.46 2.97
C ARG A 118 7.78 -18.63 4.11
N GLU A 119 8.28 -17.45 3.78
CA GLU A 119 8.74 -16.44 4.75
C GLU A 119 7.83 -15.20 4.73
N PHE A 120 7.84 -14.40 5.80
CA PHE A 120 7.05 -13.15 5.86
C PHE A 120 7.46 -12.11 4.81
N ASP A 121 8.68 -12.21 4.27
CA ASP A 121 9.19 -11.31 3.24
C ASP A 121 8.99 -11.84 1.81
N THR A 122 8.37 -13.02 1.63
CA THR A 122 8.17 -13.64 0.31
C THR A 122 7.43 -12.71 -0.65
N GLN A 123 6.33 -12.11 -0.18
CA GLN A 123 5.55 -11.18 -0.98
C GLN A 123 6.37 -9.93 -1.35
N LYS A 124 7.06 -9.32 -0.38
CA LYS A 124 7.93 -8.16 -0.63
C LYS A 124 8.98 -8.46 -1.70
N LYS A 125 9.64 -9.62 -1.63
CA LYS A 125 10.65 -10.07 -2.62
C LYS A 125 10.07 -10.20 -4.02
N VAL A 126 8.84 -10.69 -4.16
CA VAL A 126 8.14 -10.72 -5.47
C VAL A 126 7.95 -9.29 -5.98
N PHE A 127 7.41 -8.39 -5.15
CA PHE A 127 7.14 -7.01 -5.57
C PHE A 127 8.39 -6.17 -5.80
N GLU A 128 9.53 -6.48 -5.17
CA GLU A 128 10.82 -5.86 -5.48
C GLU A 128 11.24 -6.08 -6.93
N GLN A 129 10.85 -7.19 -7.55
CA GLN A 129 11.12 -7.46 -8.97
C GLN A 129 10.12 -6.77 -9.91
N LEU A 130 9.00 -6.27 -9.39
CA LEU A 130 7.89 -5.72 -10.16
C LEU A 130 7.68 -4.21 -9.95
N THR A 131 8.47 -3.58 -9.07
CA THR A 131 8.29 -2.19 -8.67
C THR A 131 9.61 -1.43 -8.60
N VAL A 132 9.57 -0.10 -8.77
CA VAL A 132 10.78 0.75 -8.64
C VAL A 132 11.15 1.07 -7.19
N ALA A 133 10.20 0.92 -6.27
CA ALA A 133 10.42 1.10 -4.85
C ALA A 133 9.43 0.23 -4.07
N SER A 134 9.94 -0.42 -3.03
CA SER A 134 9.15 -1.21 -2.08
C SER A 134 9.48 -0.77 -0.64
N THR A 135 8.51 -0.88 0.26
CA THR A 135 8.72 -0.66 1.69
C THR A 135 7.79 -1.52 2.55
N VAL A 136 8.18 -1.75 3.80
CA VAL A 136 7.34 -2.31 4.86
C VAL A 136 7.25 -1.25 5.96
N LEU A 137 6.04 -0.82 6.29
CA LEU A 137 5.80 0.23 7.30
C LEU A 137 5.82 -0.37 8.71
N SER A 138 6.97 -0.94 9.10
CA SER A 138 7.18 -1.63 10.37
C SER A 138 7.62 -0.73 11.52
N ASP A 139 8.28 0.38 11.22
CA ASP A 139 8.84 1.30 12.21
C ASP A 139 8.16 2.68 12.15
N PRO A 140 7.45 3.10 13.23
CA PRO A 140 6.80 4.40 13.29
C PRO A 140 7.72 5.61 13.14
N GLN A 141 9.02 5.47 13.43
CA GLN A 141 9.98 6.58 13.31
C GLN A 141 10.29 6.90 11.84
N THR A 142 10.27 5.90 10.97
CA THR A 142 10.65 6.00 9.55
C THR A 142 9.46 5.90 8.59
N ALA A 143 8.30 5.43 9.05
CA ALA A 143 7.13 5.17 8.21
C ALA A 143 6.70 6.36 7.33
N PHE A 144 6.68 7.58 7.87
CA PHE A 144 6.29 8.76 7.08
C PHE A 144 7.30 9.06 5.97
N GLN A 145 8.60 8.94 6.26
CA GLN A 145 9.67 9.14 5.28
C GLN A 145 9.60 8.07 4.18
N GLU A 146 9.32 6.82 4.55
CA GLU A 146 9.18 5.72 3.59
C GLU A 146 7.96 5.89 2.69
N ILE A 147 6.82 6.36 3.22
CA ILE A 147 5.65 6.70 2.42
C ILE A 147 6.01 7.77 1.38
N ASP A 148 6.63 8.87 1.81
CA ASP A 148 7.02 9.95 0.90
C ASP A 148 8.03 9.47 -0.15
N ARG A 149 9.07 8.72 0.26
CA ARG A 149 10.09 8.16 -0.64
C ARG A 149 9.46 7.30 -1.73
N VAL A 150 8.56 6.40 -1.34
CA VAL A 150 7.95 5.43 -2.25
C VAL A 150 6.96 6.13 -3.19
N LEU A 151 6.14 7.06 -2.71
CA LEU A 151 5.22 7.83 -3.56
C LEU A 151 5.97 8.75 -4.54
N HIS A 152 7.04 9.41 -4.10
CA HIS A 152 7.89 10.20 -4.98
C HIS A 152 8.56 9.34 -6.06
N ALA A 153 9.00 8.13 -5.74
CA ALA A 153 9.54 7.20 -6.73
C ALA A 153 8.50 6.84 -7.80
N ALA A 154 7.26 6.53 -7.41
CA ALA A 154 6.19 6.24 -8.36
C ALA A 154 5.98 7.38 -9.36
N LEU A 155 5.91 8.61 -8.84
CA LEU A 155 5.67 9.80 -9.64
C LEU A 155 6.84 10.21 -10.52
N ARG A 156 8.08 10.06 -10.01
CA ARG A 156 9.32 10.40 -10.72
C ARG A 156 9.59 9.43 -11.86
N TYR A 157 9.50 8.13 -11.60
CA TYR A 157 9.85 7.10 -12.58
C TYR A 157 8.67 6.67 -13.44
N LYS A 158 7.44 7.08 -13.09
CA LYS A 158 6.21 6.63 -13.74
C LYS A 158 6.18 5.11 -13.78
N ARG A 159 6.25 4.52 -12.58
CA ARG A 159 6.36 3.08 -12.36
C ARG A 159 5.61 2.70 -11.09
N PRO A 160 5.17 1.44 -10.97
CA PRO A 160 4.48 1.00 -9.78
C PRO A 160 5.43 0.89 -8.60
N VAL A 161 4.84 1.02 -7.42
CA VAL A 161 5.51 0.93 -6.13
C VAL A 161 4.71 0.06 -5.17
N TYR A 162 5.39 -0.49 -4.17
CA TYR A 162 4.78 -1.41 -3.22
C TYR A 162 4.94 -0.91 -1.77
N ILE A 163 3.83 -0.91 -1.04
CA ILE A 163 3.77 -0.59 0.38
C ILE A 163 3.11 -1.76 1.10
N GLU A 164 3.88 -2.42 1.96
CA GLU A 164 3.36 -3.39 2.91
C GLU A 164 3.04 -2.70 4.24
N LEU A 165 1.82 -2.88 4.73
CA LEU A 165 1.30 -2.24 5.94
C LEU A 165 0.90 -3.30 6.98
N PRO A 166 1.77 -3.61 7.95
CA PRO A 166 1.44 -4.47 9.08
C PRO A 166 0.21 -3.96 9.85
N ARG A 167 -0.74 -4.84 10.14
CA ARG A 167 -2.03 -4.45 10.75
C ARG A 167 -1.90 -3.79 12.12
N ASP A 168 -0.84 -4.09 12.87
CA ASP A 168 -0.54 -3.52 14.19
C ASP A 168 0.16 -2.15 14.12
N THR A 169 0.60 -1.71 12.94
CA THR A 169 1.23 -0.39 12.75
C THR A 169 0.27 0.67 12.22
N VAL A 170 -0.85 0.28 11.61
CA VAL A 170 -1.84 1.19 10.99
C VAL A 170 -2.24 2.37 11.90
N ASN A 171 -2.53 2.08 13.17
CA ASN A 171 -3.01 3.06 14.14
C ASN A 171 -1.89 3.67 15.01
N LEU A 172 -0.63 3.30 14.78
CA LEU A 172 0.48 3.88 15.53
C LEU A 172 0.74 5.32 15.06
N PRO A 173 1.07 6.24 15.97
CA PRO A 173 1.45 7.59 15.61
C PRO A 173 2.80 7.56 14.88
N GLY A 174 2.87 8.22 13.72
CA GLY A 174 4.14 8.42 13.01
C GLY A 174 4.83 9.70 13.43
N ILE A 175 6.13 9.81 13.11
CA ILE A 175 6.92 11.00 13.39
C ILE A 175 7.03 11.87 12.12
N PRO A 176 6.60 13.15 12.16
CA PRO A 176 6.87 14.09 11.07
C PRO A 176 8.38 14.23 10.84
N HIS A 177 8.78 14.13 9.57
CA HIS A 177 10.16 14.35 9.16
C HIS A 177 10.26 15.66 8.35
N HIS A 178 11.47 16.22 8.29
CA HIS A 178 11.71 17.43 7.53
C HIS A 178 11.61 17.13 6.03
N ARG A 179 10.72 17.84 5.32
CA ARG A 179 10.63 17.81 3.86
C ARG A 179 11.53 18.92 3.31
N PRO A 180 12.60 18.62 2.56
CA PRO A 180 13.25 19.65 1.78
C PRO A 180 12.24 20.20 0.77
N LEU A 181 12.15 21.53 0.71
CA LEU A 181 11.27 22.29 -0.19
C LEU A 181 11.56 22.00 -1.67
#